data_AF-A0A8R7QEJ8-F1
#
_entry.id   AF-A0A8R7QEJ8-F1
#
_cell.length_a   1.000
_cell.length_b   1.000
_cell.length_c   1.000
_cell.angle_alpha   90.00
_cell.angle_beta   90.00
_cell.angle_gamma   90.00
#
_symmetry.space_group_name_H-M   'P 1'
#
loop_
_entity.id
_entity.type
_entity.pdbx_description
1 polymer ?
#
loop_
_entity_poly.entity_id
_entity_poly.type
_entity_poly.pdbx_seq_one_letter_code
_entity_poly.pdbx_strand_id
1 'polypeptide(L)' 'MSYTKHLLEVQYRMPTCINKFLNANFYGNQILDGPSVKQEDYTKNYFSRRIYGAYSFIGNDTEMVDNLGQSLKIWSRLL' A
#
# COMPACT_ATOMS: atom_id res chain seq x y z
N MET A 1 -8.94 -25.69 -22.50
CA MET A 1 -9.49 -24.43 -23.04
C MET A 1 -8.92 -23.28 -22.22
N SER A 2 -8.10 -22.42 -22.80
CA SER A 2 -7.51 -21.29 -22.08
C SER A 2 -8.46 -20.10 -22.10
N TYR A 3 -8.74 -19.52 -20.94
CA TYR A 3 -9.49 -18.28 -20.85
C TYR A 3 -8.54 -17.10 -20.98
N THR A 4 -8.87 -16.17 -21.87
CA THR A 4 -8.14 -14.92 -22.02
C THR A 4 -8.50 -13.99 -20.87
N LYS A 5 -7.52 -13.61 -20.06
CA LYS A 5 -7.72 -12.61 -19.01
C LYS A 5 -7.62 -11.23 -19.64
N HIS A 6 -8.70 -10.46 -19.59
CA HIS A 6 -8.68 -9.05 -19.97
C HIS A 6 -8.26 -8.22 -18.75
N LEU A 7 -7.15 -7.50 -18.87
CA LEU A 7 -6.64 -6.64 -17.81
C LEU A 7 -7.40 -5.30 -17.82
N LEU A 8 -7.84 -4.86 -16.65
CA LEU A 8 -8.29 -3.49 -16.45
C LEU A 8 -7.07 -2.63 -16.10
N GLU A 9 -6.68 -1.78 -17.04
CA GLU A 9 -5.42 -1.05 -17.00
C GLU A 9 -5.52 0.29 -16.26
N VAL A 10 -6.64 0.64 -15.62
CA VAL A 10 -6.78 1.93 -14.93
C VAL A 10 -7.26 1.74 -13.49
N GLN A 11 -6.51 2.29 -12.53
CA GLN A 11 -6.87 2.29 -11.11
C GLN A 11 -7.36 3.68 -10.67
N TYR A 12 -8.43 3.69 -9.88
CA TYR A 12 -9.14 4.91 -9.44
C TYR A 12 -9.20 5.08 -7.91
N ARG A 13 -8.51 4.22 -7.13
CA ARG A 13 -8.67 4.19 -5.67
C ARG A 13 -7.40 4.49 -4.89
N MET A 14 -6.25 4.00 -5.34
CA MET A 14 -5.00 4.14 -4.58
C MET A 14 -4.27 5.43 -4.93
N PRO A 15 -3.68 6.12 -3.93
CA PRO A 15 -2.67 7.14 -4.17
C PRO A 15 -1.53 6.60 -5.03
N THR A 16 -1.03 7.43 -5.95
CA THR A 16 0.05 7.07 -6.89
C THR A 16 1.29 6.48 -6.21
N CYS A 17 1.63 6.93 -5.00
CA CYS A 17 2.77 6.38 -4.25
C CYS A 17 2.58 4.92 -3.81
N ILE A 18 1.35 4.50 -3.50
CA ILE A 18 1.03 3.11 -3.13
C ILE A 18 0.97 2.24 -4.38
N ASN A 19 0.31 2.74 -5.44
CA ASN A 19 0.13 1.98 -6.68
C ASN A 19 1.48 1.62 -7.34
N LYS A 20 2.48 2.50 -7.25
CA LYS A 20 3.82 2.27 -7.83
C LYS A 20 4.42 0.91 -7.47
N PHE A 21 4.38 0.54 -6.18
CA PHE A 21 4.94 -0.74 -5.72
C PHE A 21 4.15 -1.93 -6.24
N LEU A 22 2.82 -1.89 -6.12
CA LEU A 22 1.96 -3.00 -6.54
C LEU A 22 2.00 -3.21 -8.06
N ASN A 23 1.97 -2.13 -8.82
CA ASN A 23 2.00 -2.17 -10.28
C ASN A 23 3.31 -2.74 -10.81
N ALA A 24 4.44 -2.35 -10.21
CA ALA A 24 5.74 -2.90 -10.58
C ALA A 24 5.87 -4.39 -10.25
N ASN A 25 5.43 -4.82 -9.06
CA ASN A 25 5.60 -6.19 -8.60
C ASN A 25 4.61 -7.19 -9.19
N PHE A 26 3.36 -6.79 -9.45
CA PHE A 26 2.29 -7.72 -9.81
C PHE A 26 1.74 -7.53 -11.22
N TYR A 27 1.92 -6.34 -11.83
CA TYR A 27 1.27 -5.99 -13.10
C TYR A 27 2.26 -5.51 -14.17
N GLY A 28 3.57 -5.58 -13.92
CA GLY A 28 4.59 -5.20 -14.90
C GLY A 28 4.46 -3.75 -15.39
N ASN A 29 4.00 -2.84 -14.51
CA ASN A 29 3.76 -1.43 -14.82
C ASN A 29 2.65 -1.15 -15.85
N GLN A 30 1.75 -2.10 -16.10
CA GLN A 30 0.64 -1.95 -17.08
C GLN A 30 -0.55 -1.16 -16.53
N ILE A 31 -0.67 -0.97 -15.21
CA ILE A 31 -1.78 -0.21 -14.61
C ILE A 31 -1.47 1.29 -14.58
N LEU A 32 -2.38 2.09 -15.11
CA LEU A 32 -2.35 3.54 -15.13
C LEU A 32 -3.16 4.13 -13.97
N ASP A 33 -2.72 5.29 -13.50
CA ASP A 33 -3.46 6.08 -12.53
C ASP A 33 -4.54 6.92 -13.22
N GLY A 34 -5.80 6.73 -12.80
CA GLY A 34 -6.92 7.54 -13.24
C GLY A 34 -6.80 9.02 -12.82
N PRO A 35 -7.55 9.93 -13.44
CA PRO A 35 -7.49 11.36 -13.12
C PRO A 35 -7.89 11.67 -11.68
N SER A 36 -8.82 10.91 -11.09
CA SER A 36 -9.33 11.12 -9.74
C SER A 36 -8.25 10.96 -8.66
N VAL A 37 -7.33 10.02 -8.83
CA VAL A 37 -6.25 9.74 -7.86
C VAL A 37 -5.06 10.70 -7.98
N LYS A 38 -5.04 11.51 -9.05
CA LYS A 38 -4.02 12.55 -9.28
C LYS A 38 -4.42 13.91 -8.71
N GLN A 39 -5.64 14.04 -8.18
CA GLN A 39 -6.10 15.28 -7.56
C GLN A 39 -5.33 15.57 -6.27
N GLU A 40 -5.15 16.86 -5.94
CA GLU A 40 -4.44 17.31 -4.74
C GLU A 40 -5.01 16.72 -3.45
N ASP A 41 -6.32 16.44 -3.42
CA ASP A 41 -7.00 15.79 -2.28
C ASP A 41 -6.42 14.42 -1.94
N TYR A 42 -5.94 13.67 -2.95
CA TYR A 42 -5.25 12.39 -2.76
C TYR A 42 -3.80 12.53 -2.29
N THR A 43 -3.25 13.74 -2.35
CA THR A 43 -1.87 14.07 -1.93
C THR A 43 -1.86 14.77 -0.57
N LYS A 44 -3.01 14.90 0.10
CA LYS A 44 -3.12 15.52 1.42
C LYS A 44 -2.27 14.78 2.44
N ASN A 45 -1.27 15.47 3.00
CA ASN A 45 -0.50 15.00 4.14
C ASN A 45 -1.34 15.22 5.41
N TYR A 46 -1.93 14.14 5.92
CA TYR A 46 -2.73 14.16 7.15
C TYR A 46 -1.89 14.35 8.42
N PHE A 47 -0.56 14.21 8.33
CA PHE A 47 0.36 14.45 9.44
C PHE A 47 1.02 15.81 9.32
N SER A 48 0.89 16.64 10.36
CA SER A 48 1.56 17.95 10.44
C SER A 48 3.09 17.82 10.49
N ARG A 49 3.60 16.65 10.90
CA ARG A 49 5.03 16.31 10.87
C ARG A 49 5.37 15.57 9.58
N ARG A 50 6.32 16.12 8.81
CA ARG A 50 6.84 15.62 7.51
C ARG A 50 7.49 14.22 7.52
N ILE A 51 7.46 13.49 8.64
CA ILE A 51 8.19 12.23 8.79
C ILE A 51 7.52 11.06 8.06
N TYR A 52 6.21 11.16 7.77
CA TYR A 52 5.46 10.11 7.09
C TYR A 52 4.68 10.69 5.90
N GLY A 53 4.81 10.03 4.75
CA GLY A 53 4.01 10.32 3.56
C GLY A 53 2.74 9.47 3.50
N ALA A 54 1.98 9.59 2.41
CA ALA A 54 0.80 8.75 2.16
C ALA A 54 1.10 7.23 2.10
N TYR A 55 2.37 6.85 1.92
CA TYR A 55 2.88 5.50 2.13
C TYR A 55 4.23 5.58 2.83
N SER A 56 4.43 4.81 3.90
CA SER A 56 5.67 4.77 4.66
C SER A 56 5.81 3.43 5.35
N PHE A 57 7.03 2.91 5.40
CA PHE A 57 7.35 1.74 6.22
C PHE A 57 7.85 2.22 7.58
N ILE A 58 7.16 1.78 8.64
CA ILE A 58 7.63 1.94 10.01
C ILE A 58 8.19 0.58 10.41
N GLY A 59 9.46 0.56 10.81
CA GLY A 59 10.13 -0.65 11.28
C GLY A 59 10.43 -0.59 12.78
N ASN A 60 10.95 -1.71 13.31
CA ASN A 60 11.34 -1.99 14.71
C ASN A 60 10.26 -2.63 15.58
N ASP A 61 9.66 -3.70 15.09
CA ASP A 61 8.70 -4.49 15.87
C ASP A 61 9.30 -5.85 16.25
N THR A 62 8.89 -6.38 17.41
CA THR A 62 9.31 -7.72 17.87
C THR A 62 8.14 -8.68 17.75
N GLU A 63 8.37 -9.84 17.12
CA GLU A 63 7.38 -10.90 17.01
C GLU A 63 7.28 -11.72 18.30
N MET A 64 6.06 -11.98 18.76
CA MET A 64 5.77 -12.86 19.89
C MET A 64 4.65 -13.82 19.50
N VAL A 65 4.65 -15.03 20.05
CA VAL A 65 3.54 -15.96 19.83
C VAL A 65 2.36 -15.58 20.73
N ASP A 66 1.13 -15.74 20.25
CA ASP A 66 -0.07 -15.55 21.05
C ASP A 66 -0.16 -16.60 22.18
N ASN A 67 -1.04 -16.35 23.14
CA ASN A 67 -1.22 -17.22 24.31
C ASN A 67 -1.71 -18.64 23.94
N LEU A 68 -2.17 -18.85 22.70
CA LEU A 68 -2.72 -20.10 22.20
C LEU A 68 -1.72 -20.86 21.29
N GLY A 69 -0.54 -20.30 21.02
CA GLY A 69 0.48 -20.92 20.18
C GLY A 69 0.17 -20.92 18.68
N GLN A 70 -0.86 -20.21 18.23
CA GLN A 70 -1.47 -20.38 16.89
C GLN A 70 -1.33 -19.15 16.00
N SER A 71 -0.94 -18.00 16.56
CA SER A 71 -0.77 -16.76 15.81
C SER A 71 0.45 -15.97 16.28
N LEU A 72 1.07 -15.22 15.37
CA LEU A 72 2.12 -14.26 15.72
C LEU A 72 1.47 -12.91 16.04
N LYS A 73 1.84 -12.35 17.19
CA LYS A 73 1.53 -10.98 17.61
C LYS A 73 2.77 -10.12 17.45
N ILE A 74 2.61 -9.02 16.76
CA ILE A 74 3.65 -8.01 16.60
C ILE A 74 3.50 -7.01 17.76
N TRP A 75 4.54 -6.88 18.58
CA TRP A 75 4.64 -5.82 19.58
C TRP A 75 5.51 -4.70 19.05
N SER A 76 4.91 -3.54 18.85
CA SER A 76 5.63 -2.29 18.57
C SER A 76 5.56 -1.38 19.79
N ARG A 77 6.70 -0.87 20.22
CA ARG A 77 6.75 0.22 21.21
C ARG A 77 6.62 1.52 20.42
N LEU A 78 5.39 1.88 20.07
CA LEU A 78 5.10 3.26 19.70
C LEU A 78 5.49 4.12 20.91
N LEU A 79 6.33 5.14 20.66
CA LEU A 79 6.90 6.06 21.65
C LEU A 79 5.96 6.40 22.80
#